data_AF-A0A3D9QWJ6-F1
#
_entry.id   AF-A0A3D9QWJ6-F1
#
_cell.length_a   1.000
_cell.length_b   1.000
_cell.length_c   1.000
_cell.angle_alpha   90.00
_cell.angle_beta   90.00
_cell.angle_gamma   90.00
#
_symmetry.space_group_name_H-M   'P 1'
#
loop_
_entity.id
_entity.type
_entity.pdbx_description
1 polymer ?
#
loop_
_entity_poly.entity_id
_entity_poly.type
_entity_poly.pdbx_seq_one_letter_code
_entity_poly.pdbx_strand_id
1 'polypeptide(L)'
;MKGSEKVCGQILLGFEYGYDYGIQSSDASLSDAFFQVMNEYLKPVPKIKPAYLPNGYIFLNGSLVPKSIAVDQTEYQKLVQHLSAKSKMSADGSVLFTEPITWNEANSAMISYIDDTQLKLITILATRMNGQKVDMNIPKNTESQKIVVNKQEVIYIGPNLEFSNKAIWYDSHTDILVSTWDDANSGISKEEFLKMVHSILN
;
A
#
# COMPACT_ATOMS: atom_id res chain seq x y z
N MET A 1 0.50 30.21 15.41
CA MET A 1 -0.61 29.65 14.61
C MET A 1 0.02 28.74 13.56
N LYS A 2 -0.09 27.41 13.71
CA LYS A 2 0.44 26.46 12.74
C LYS A 2 -0.57 26.31 11.61
N GLY A 3 -0.15 26.65 10.39
CA GLY A 3 -0.96 26.49 9.18
C GLY A 3 -1.18 25.01 8.90
N SER A 4 -2.44 24.62 8.78
CA SER A 4 -2.82 23.32 8.23
C SER A 4 -2.61 23.37 6.71
N GLU A 5 -1.55 22.71 6.23
CA GLU A 5 -1.42 22.44 4.81
C GLU A 5 -2.58 21.53 4.39
N LYS A 6 -3.40 22.03 3.47
CA LYS A 6 -4.52 21.28 2.89
C LYS A 6 -3.95 20.24 1.95
N VAL A 7 -3.82 19.00 2.44
CA VAL A 7 -3.61 17.83 1.58
C VAL A 7 -4.87 17.65 0.73
N CYS A 8 -4.73 17.84 -0.58
CA CYS A 8 -5.84 17.77 -1.53
C CYS A 8 -6.00 16.31 -1.99
N GLY A 9 -6.91 15.56 -1.36
CA GLY A 9 -7.35 14.26 -1.86
C GLY A 9 -8.53 14.43 -2.83
N GLN A 10 -8.41 13.92 -4.06
CA GLN A 10 -9.55 13.77 -4.97
C GLN A 10 -10.31 12.49 -4.62
N ILE A 11 -11.64 12.61 -4.52
CA ILE A 11 -12.55 11.49 -4.30
C ILE A 11 -13.33 11.29 -5.60
N LEU A 12 -13.08 10.16 -6.26
CA LEU A 12 -13.92 9.68 -7.35
C LEU A 12 -14.71 8.48 -6.83
N LEU A 13 -16.00 8.69 -6.55
CA LEU A 13 -16.92 7.59 -6.32
C LEU A 13 -17.38 7.07 -7.69
N GLY A 14 -16.58 6.18 -8.27
CA GLY A 14 -16.98 5.32 -9.36
C GLY A 14 -17.12 3.89 -8.85
N PHE A 15 -18.32 3.33 -8.89
CA PHE A 15 -18.52 1.89 -8.74
C PHE A 15 -17.95 1.19 -9.98
N GLU A 16 -16.66 0.89 -9.99
CA GLU A 16 -16.04 -0.12 -10.85
C GLU A 16 -14.57 -0.24 -10.46
N TYR A 17 -14.24 -1.36 -9.79
CA TYR A 17 -12.89 -1.79 -9.38
C TYR A 17 -12.20 -0.92 -8.32
N GLY A 18 -11.60 -1.57 -7.31
CA GLY A 18 -11.13 -0.94 -6.07
C GLY A 18 -10.27 0.30 -6.29
N TYR A 19 -10.72 1.44 -5.77
CA TYR A 19 -9.94 2.67 -5.79
C TYR A 19 -9.16 2.81 -4.49
N ASP A 20 -7.85 2.97 -4.65
CA ASP A 20 -6.94 3.50 -3.65
C ASP A 20 -7.43 4.87 -3.19
N TYR A 21 -8.08 4.92 -2.03
CA TYR A 21 -8.06 6.15 -1.25
C TYR A 21 -6.62 6.29 -0.77
N GLY A 22 -5.91 7.37 -1.08
CA GLY A 22 -4.52 7.48 -0.65
C GLY A 22 -3.91 8.84 -0.92
N ILE A 23 -2.99 9.24 -0.04
CA ILE A 23 -2.12 10.39 -0.27
C ILE A 23 -1.10 9.95 -1.32
N GLN A 24 -1.31 10.38 -2.56
CA GLN A 24 -0.40 10.12 -3.68
C GLN A 24 0.62 11.26 -3.78
N SER A 25 1.88 10.90 -3.92
CA SER A 25 2.99 11.83 -4.09
C SER A 25 3.86 11.32 -5.23
N SER A 26 4.03 12.08 -6.31
CA SER A 26 4.79 11.64 -7.50
C SER A 26 6.20 12.22 -7.60
N ASP A 27 6.73 12.78 -6.51
CA ASP A 27 8.04 13.45 -6.49
C ASP A 27 8.98 12.68 -5.56
N ALA A 28 10.15 12.30 -6.08
CA ALA A 28 11.18 11.60 -5.33
C ALA A 28 11.63 12.39 -4.08
N SER A 29 11.58 13.73 -4.10
CA SER A 29 11.91 14.55 -2.93
C SER A 29 10.88 14.45 -1.80
N LEU A 30 9.69 13.93 -2.08
CA LEU A 30 8.60 13.78 -1.13
C LEU A 30 8.59 12.41 -0.43
N SER A 31 9.56 11.53 -0.71
CA SER A 31 9.66 10.22 -0.05
C SER A 31 9.62 10.35 1.48
N ASP A 32 10.43 11.24 2.06
CA ASP A 32 10.47 11.45 3.51
C ASP A 32 9.15 11.98 4.06
N ALA A 33 8.50 12.90 3.34
CA ALA A 33 7.20 13.43 3.71
C ALA A 33 6.13 12.33 3.68
N PHE A 34 6.14 11.48 2.66
CA PHE A 34 5.24 10.33 2.58
C PHE A 34 5.44 9.38 3.77
N PHE A 35 6.68 9.00 4.09
CA PHE A 35 6.95 8.11 5.22
C PHE A 35 6.55 8.74 6.57
N GLN A 36 6.69 10.06 6.72
CA GLN A 36 6.20 10.76 7.91
C GLN A 36 4.67 10.64 8.05
N VAL A 37 3.94 10.89 6.96
CA VAL A 37 2.48 10.75 6.90
C VAL A 37 2.07 9.30 7.14
N MET A 38 2.71 8.34 6.46
CA MET A 38 2.46 6.91 6.67
C MET A 38 2.60 6.52 8.14
N ASN A 39 3.65 6.98 8.83
CA ASN A 39 3.88 6.67 10.24
C ASN A 39 2.80 7.28 11.16
N GLU A 40 2.15 8.37 10.74
CA GLU A 40 1.05 8.98 11.48
C GLU A 40 -0.23 8.14 11.41
N TYR A 41 -0.54 7.59 10.23
CA TYR A 41 -1.81 6.93 9.94
C TYR A 41 -1.75 5.39 10.01
N LEU A 42 -0.63 4.77 9.63
CA LEU A 42 -0.45 3.31 9.68
C LEU A 42 0.31 2.92 10.95
N LYS A 43 -0.46 2.66 12.01
CA LYS A 43 0.05 2.24 13.33
C LYS A 43 -0.23 0.76 13.62
N PRO A 44 0.62 0.04 14.36
CA PRO A 44 2.00 0.37 14.69
C PRO A 44 2.85 0.62 13.44
N VAL A 45 3.88 1.45 13.56
CA VAL A 45 4.70 1.90 12.41
C VAL A 45 5.49 0.73 11.82
N PRO A 46 5.27 0.37 10.54
CA PRO A 46 6.04 -0.70 9.91
C PRO A 46 7.42 -0.22 9.46
N LYS A 47 8.44 -1.07 9.62
CA LYS A 47 9.76 -0.86 9.00
C LYS A 47 9.71 -1.32 7.55
N ILE A 48 9.36 -0.41 6.64
CA ILE A 48 9.19 -0.72 5.21
C ILE A 48 9.92 0.24 4.26
N LYS A 49 10.63 1.24 4.80
CA LYS A 49 11.49 2.11 4.00
C LYS A 49 12.81 1.40 3.71
N PRO A 50 13.15 1.11 2.44
CA PRO A 50 14.46 0.56 2.09
C PRO A 50 15.55 1.59 2.34
N ALA A 51 16.67 1.15 2.93
CA ALA A 51 17.90 1.95 2.96
C ALA A 51 18.73 1.78 1.67
N TYR A 52 18.37 0.80 0.84
CA TYR A 52 18.98 0.49 -0.45
C TYR A 52 17.89 0.26 -1.50
N LEU A 53 18.11 0.76 -2.72
CA LEU A 53 17.32 0.42 -3.90
C LEU A 53 18.25 -0.10 -4.99
N PRO A 54 17.78 -1.03 -5.85
CA PRO A 54 18.52 -1.40 -7.06
C PRO A 54 18.87 -0.18 -7.91
N ASN A 55 20.01 -0.21 -8.59
CA ASN A 55 20.47 0.92 -9.41
C ASN A 55 19.40 1.36 -10.42
N GLY A 56 19.21 2.68 -10.55
CA GLY A 56 18.21 3.27 -11.45
C GLY A 56 16.82 3.43 -10.84
N TYR A 57 16.52 2.75 -9.73
CA TYR A 57 15.22 2.89 -9.08
C TYR A 57 15.18 4.09 -8.14
N ILE A 58 14.15 4.92 -8.31
CA ILE A 58 13.84 6.07 -7.45
C ILE A 58 12.42 5.97 -6.91
N PHE A 59 12.13 6.67 -5.81
CA PHE A 59 10.78 6.75 -5.29
C PHE A 59 9.86 7.38 -6.35
N LEU A 60 8.82 6.63 -6.74
CA LEU A 60 7.78 7.13 -7.63
C LEU A 60 6.66 7.71 -6.79
N ASN A 61 6.00 6.87 -6.00
CA ASN A 61 4.89 7.29 -5.16
C ASN A 61 4.65 6.38 -3.96
N GLY A 62 3.76 6.84 -3.09
CA GLY A 62 3.11 6.01 -2.10
C GLY A 62 1.62 6.33 -2.03
N SER A 63 0.84 5.44 -1.42
CA SER A 63 -0.57 5.60 -1.13
C SER A 63 -0.92 4.96 0.21
N LEU A 64 -1.94 5.47 0.88
CA LEU A 64 -2.43 4.98 2.17
C LEU A 64 -3.89 4.61 2.06
N VAL A 65 -4.21 3.32 2.07
CA VAL A 65 -5.59 2.87 2.03
C VAL A 65 -6.18 2.94 3.44
N PRO A 66 -7.24 3.73 3.67
CA PRO A 66 -7.93 3.82 4.93
C PRO A 66 -8.54 2.46 5.26
N LYS A 67 -8.84 2.27 6.54
CA LYS A 67 -9.61 1.11 6.97
C LYS A 67 -10.93 1.07 6.23
N SER A 68 -11.14 0.02 5.44
CA SER A 68 -12.43 -0.23 4.79
C SER A 68 -13.51 -0.28 5.87
N ILE A 69 -14.50 0.60 5.73
CA ILE A 69 -15.71 0.52 6.55
C ILE A 69 -16.49 -0.64 5.93
N ALA A 70 -16.51 -1.77 6.62
CA ALA A 70 -17.26 -2.92 6.13
C ALA A 70 -18.74 -2.54 5.94
N VAL A 71 -19.37 -3.09 4.91
CA VAL A 71 -20.75 -2.73 4.51
C VAL A 71 -21.75 -2.93 5.65
N ASP A 72 -21.46 -3.83 6.57
CA ASP A 72 -22.25 -4.17 7.76
C ASP A 72 -21.96 -3.26 8.98
N GLN A 73 -20.94 -2.39 8.91
CA GLN A 73 -20.62 -1.47 10.00
C GLN A 73 -21.61 -0.30 10.05
N THR A 74 -21.85 0.16 11.28
CA THR A 74 -22.82 1.22 11.57
C THR A 74 -22.47 2.52 10.86
N GLU A 75 -21.18 2.80 10.69
CA GLU A 75 -20.64 3.97 10.02
C GLU A 75 -20.96 3.96 8.52
N TYR A 76 -20.87 2.80 7.86
CA TYR A 76 -21.25 2.64 6.45
C TYR A 76 -22.75 2.87 6.29
N GLN A 77 -23.56 2.24 7.15
CA GLN A 77 -25.01 2.40 7.13
C GLN A 77 -25.45 3.84 7.37
N LYS A 78 -24.78 4.56 8.28
CA LYS A 78 -25.00 6.00 8.50
C LYS A 78 -24.66 6.82 7.26
N LEU A 79 -23.53 6.54 6.61
CA LEU A 79 -23.13 7.23 5.38
C LEU A 79 -24.14 6.99 4.25
N VAL A 80 -24.57 5.73 4.06
CA VAL A 80 -25.61 5.38 3.07
C VAL A 80 -26.91 6.12 3.35
N GLN A 81 -27.39 6.12 4.61
CA GLN A 81 -28.61 6.82 4.99
C GLN A 81 -28.51 8.33 4.73
N HIS A 82 -27.37 8.93 5.07
CA HIS A 82 -27.11 10.35 4.88
C HIS A 82 -27.05 10.76 3.40
N LEU A 83 -26.28 10.04 2.57
CA LEU A 83 -26.21 10.30 1.13
C LEU A 83 -27.56 10.03 0.43
N SER A 84 -28.29 9.01 0.88
CA SER A 84 -29.65 8.73 0.40
C SER A 84 -30.63 9.84 0.76
N ALA A 85 -30.52 10.43 1.95
CA ALA A 85 -31.35 11.56 2.35
C ALA A 85 -31.04 12.80 1.49
N LYS A 86 -29.76 13.09 1.22
CA LYS A 86 -29.36 14.17 0.31
C LYS A 86 -29.95 14.02 -1.08
N SER A 87 -29.91 12.80 -1.63
CA SER A 87 -30.52 12.48 -2.92
C SER A 87 -32.03 12.76 -2.95
N LYS A 88 -32.76 12.32 -1.91
CA LYS A 88 -34.20 12.58 -1.80
C LYS A 88 -34.56 14.06 -1.63
N MET A 89 -33.62 14.86 -1.11
CA MET A 89 -33.80 16.28 -0.85
C MET A 89 -33.27 17.18 -1.97
N SER A 90 -32.73 16.59 -3.05
CA SER A 90 -32.13 17.37 -4.13
C SER A 90 -33.20 18.05 -4.99
N ALA A 91 -33.16 19.38 -5.03
CA ALA A 91 -34.11 20.18 -5.81
C ALA A 91 -33.82 20.18 -7.32
N ASP A 92 -32.60 19.78 -7.72
CA ASP A 92 -32.12 19.72 -9.10
C ASP A 92 -32.22 18.33 -9.74
N GLY A 93 -32.74 17.33 -9.00
CA GLY A 93 -32.84 15.94 -9.46
C GLY A 93 -31.52 15.17 -9.46
N SER A 94 -30.45 15.71 -8.88
CA SER A 94 -29.18 15.00 -8.69
C SER A 94 -29.38 13.73 -7.87
N VAL A 95 -28.84 12.60 -8.35
CA VAL A 95 -28.91 11.29 -7.70
C VAL A 95 -27.55 10.78 -7.21
N LEU A 96 -26.46 11.43 -7.63
CA LEU A 96 -25.09 11.10 -7.26
C LEU A 96 -24.57 12.12 -6.27
N PHE A 97 -24.16 11.64 -5.10
CA PHE A 97 -23.57 12.46 -4.04
C PHE A 97 -22.29 11.82 -3.55
N THR A 98 -21.28 12.66 -3.30
CA THR A 98 -20.00 12.25 -2.75
C THR A 98 -19.69 13.12 -1.53
N GLU A 99 -19.13 12.53 -0.48
CA GLU A 99 -18.63 13.30 0.66
C GLU A 99 -17.24 12.83 1.07
N PRO A 100 -16.39 13.75 1.54
CA PRO A 100 -15.13 13.39 2.17
C PRO A 100 -15.39 12.66 3.48
N ILE A 101 -14.84 11.45 3.59
CA ILE A 101 -14.82 10.69 4.83
C ILE A 101 -13.57 11.11 5.60
N THR A 102 -13.75 11.49 6.87
CA THR A 102 -12.61 11.71 7.77
C THR A 102 -12.13 10.37 8.30
N TRP A 103 -10.86 10.05 8.08
CA TRP A 103 -10.20 8.87 8.62
C TRP A 103 -8.96 9.30 9.40
N ASN A 104 -8.66 8.57 10.47
CA ASN A 104 -7.51 8.80 11.35
C ASN A 104 -6.55 7.60 11.39
N GLU A 105 -6.88 6.52 10.66
CA GLU A 105 -6.07 5.31 10.57
C GLU A 105 -6.09 4.73 9.16
N ALA A 106 -4.92 4.28 8.69
CA ALA A 106 -4.75 3.49 7.49
C ALA A 106 -4.74 1.99 7.80
N ASN A 107 -5.27 1.19 6.88
CA ASN A 107 -5.19 -0.27 6.94
C ASN A 107 -4.04 -0.83 6.11
N SER A 108 -3.68 -0.15 5.01
CA SER A 108 -2.50 -0.50 4.24
C SER A 108 -1.78 0.71 3.68
N ALA A 109 -0.51 0.52 3.36
CA ALA A 109 0.31 1.44 2.60
C ALA A 109 0.88 0.71 1.39
N MET A 110 0.84 1.35 0.23
CA MET A 110 1.54 0.89 -0.96
C MET A 110 2.60 1.92 -1.32
N ILE A 111 3.79 1.46 -1.68
CA ILE A 111 4.92 2.29 -2.09
C ILE A 111 5.43 1.72 -3.40
N SER A 112 5.64 2.58 -4.40
CA SER A 112 6.24 2.18 -5.66
C SER A 112 7.52 2.97 -5.92
N TYR A 113 8.53 2.24 -6.40
CA TYR A 113 9.76 2.77 -6.95
C TYR A 113 9.80 2.48 -8.44
N ILE A 114 10.34 3.38 -9.24
CA ILE A 114 10.41 3.24 -10.70
C ILE A 114 11.86 3.32 -11.17
N ASP A 115 12.22 2.44 -12.11
CA ASP A 115 13.31 2.70 -13.04
C ASP A 115 12.76 3.57 -14.17
N ASP A 116 13.17 4.85 -14.21
CA ASP A 116 12.67 5.84 -15.17
C ASP A 116 13.10 5.54 -16.61
N THR A 117 14.12 4.70 -16.81
CA THR A 117 14.60 4.27 -18.13
C THR A 117 13.85 3.06 -18.66
N GLN A 118 13.55 2.09 -17.78
CA GLN A 118 12.90 0.84 -18.17
C GLN A 118 11.38 0.86 -17.96
N LEU A 119 10.86 1.86 -17.25
CA LEU A 119 9.46 1.98 -16.83
C LEU A 119 8.98 0.73 -16.08
N LYS A 120 9.84 0.22 -15.20
CA LYS A 120 9.60 -0.95 -14.36
C LYS A 120 9.43 -0.55 -12.92
N LEU A 121 8.50 -1.19 -12.23
CA LEU A 121 8.19 -0.90 -10.84
C LEU A 121 8.77 -1.93 -9.89
N ILE A 122 9.13 -1.45 -8.70
CA ILE A 122 9.19 -2.23 -7.47
C ILE A 122 8.05 -1.72 -6.59
N THR A 123 7.21 -2.61 -6.09
CA THR A 123 6.11 -2.28 -5.18
C THR A 123 6.37 -2.89 -3.81
N ILE A 124 6.05 -2.14 -2.76
CA ILE A 124 5.98 -2.59 -1.36
C ILE A 124 4.57 -2.34 -0.87
N LEU A 125 3.88 -3.39 -0.46
CA LEU A 125 2.57 -3.35 0.17
C LEU A 125 2.70 -3.77 1.63
N ALA A 126 2.31 -2.91 2.54
CA ALA A 126 2.20 -3.20 3.97
C ALA A 126 0.73 -3.18 4.37
N THR A 127 0.23 -4.28 4.91
CA THR A 127 -1.19 -4.45 5.25
C THR A 127 -1.34 -4.91 6.70
N ARG A 128 -2.17 -4.20 7.47
CA ARG A 128 -2.55 -4.61 8.82
C ARG A 128 -3.45 -5.84 8.74
N MET A 129 -3.07 -6.91 9.43
CA MET A 129 -3.81 -8.17 9.40
C MET A 129 -5.00 -8.18 10.37
N ASN A 130 -4.99 -7.34 11.40
CA ASN A 130 -6.04 -7.28 12.42
C ASN A 130 -6.33 -8.67 13.04
N GLY A 131 -5.27 -9.45 13.30
CA GLY A 131 -5.37 -10.82 13.82
C GLY A 131 -5.87 -11.88 12.83
N GLN A 132 -6.07 -11.53 11.55
CA GLN A 132 -6.38 -12.52 10.51
C GLN A 132 -5.17 -13.42 10.25
N LYS A 133 -5.45 -14.70 9.92
CA LYS A 133 -4.40 -15.63 9.53
C LYS A 133 -3.87 -15.27 8.14
N VAL A 134 -2.56 -15.35 7.99
CA VAL A 134 -1.88 -15.18 6.71
C VAL A 134 -1.79 -16.55 6.03
N ASP A 135 -2.60 -16.76 5.00
CA ASP A 135 -2.46 -17.90 4.09
C ASP A 135 -1.90 -17.41 2.75
N MET A 136 -0.78 -18.01 2.32
CA MET A 136 -0.14 -17.68 1.05
C MET A 136 -0.36 -18.81 0.05
N ASN A 137 -1.03 -18.50 -1.05
CA ASN A 137 -1.14 -19.41 -2.18
C ASN A 137 0.02 -19.15 -3.15
N ILE A 138 1.01 -20.02 -3.14
CA ILE A 138 2.14 -19.97 -4.09
C ILE A 138 1.73 -20.77 -5.33
N PRO A 139 1.71 -20.16 -6.54
CA PRO A 139 1.33 -20.87 -7.74
C PRO A 139 2.19 -22.12 -7.95
N LYS A 140 1.54 -23.22 -8.38
CA LYS A 140 2.23 -24.46 -8.73
C LYS A 140 3.32 -24.17 -9.76
N ASN A 141 4.49 -24.77 -9.56
CA ASN A 141 5.70 -24.61 -10.40
C ASN A 141 6.44 -23.26 -10.25
N THR A 142 6.16 -22.48 -9.21
CA THR A 142 6.99 -21.31 -8.89
C THR A 142 8.05 -21.70 -7.87
N GLU A 143 9.32 -21.35 -8.12
CA GLU A 143 10.38 -21.50 -7.12
C GLU A 143 9.97 -20.70 -5.87
N SER A 144 10.04 -21.31 -4.70
CA SER A 144 9.89 -20.59 -3.44
C SER A 144 10.85 -21.14 -2.40
N GLN A 145 11.34 -20.24 -1.56
CA GLN A 145 12.26 -20.57 -0.47
C GLN A 145 11.92 -19.74 0.76
N LYS A 146 11.98 -20.37 1.93
CA LYS A 146 12.04 -19.64 3.19
C LYS A 146 13.48 -19.24 3.45
N ILE A 147 13.71 -17.96 3.68
CA ILE A 147 14.98 -17.39 4.13
C ILE A 147 14.79 -16.67 5.46
N VAL A 148 15.89 -16.44 6.17
CA VAL A 148 15.88 -15.67 7.42
C VAL A 148 16.77 -14.45 7.22
N VAL A 149 16.20 -13.27 7.47
CA VAL A 149 16.87 -11.97 7.34
C VAL A 149 16.73 -11.25 8.67
N ASN A 150 17.83 -11.00 9.38
CA ASN A 150 17.81 -10.36 10.70
C ASN A 150 16.77 -10.94 11.69
N LYS A 151 16.71 -12.29 11.77
CA LYS A 151 15.73 -13.07 12.56
C LYS A 151 14.26 -12.99 12.09
N GLN A 152 13.96 -12.22 11.04
CA GLN A 152 12.66 -12.23 10.38
C GLN A 152 12.61 -13.39 9.37
N GLU A 153 11.59 -14.23 9.46
CA GLU A 153 11.29 -15.19 8.40
C GLU A 153 10.71 -14.46 7.20
N VAL A 154 11.28 -14.72 6.02
CA VAL A 154 10.86 -14.16 4.73
C VAL A 154 10.64 -15.31 3.76
N ILE A 155 9.54 -15.27 3.02
CA ILE A 155 9.29 -16.18 1.91
C ILE A 155 9.65 -15.44 0.63
N TYR A 156 10.70 -15.93 -0.05
CA TYR A 156 11.03 -15.51 -1.39
C TYR A 156 10.32 -16.40 -2.40
N ILE A 157 9.81 -15.79 -3.46
CA ILE A 157 9.17 -16.44 -4.60
C ILE A 157 9.89 -15.95 -5.87
N GLY A 158 10.33 -16.90 -6.68
CA GLY A 158 11.03 -16.65 -7.94
C GLY A 158 10.10 -16.20 -9.07
N PRO A 159 10.66 -16.00 -10.27
CA PRO A 159 9.97 -15.36 -11.38
C PRO A 159 8.75 -16.15 -11.86
N ASN A 160 7.72 -15.41 -12.25
CA ASN A 160 6.53 -15.93 -12.94
C ASN A 160 5.99 -14.88 -13.95
N LEU A 161 4.74 -15.03 -14.38
CA LEU A 161 4.12 -14.11 -15.36
C LEU A 161 3.81 -12.72 -14.80
N GLU A 162 3.73 -12.56 -13.48
CA GLU A 162 3.34 -11.31 -12.80
C GLU A 162 4.55 -10.53 -12.29
N PHE A 163 5.59 -11.22 -11.81
CA PHE A 163 6.76 -10.60 -11.20
C PHE A 163 8.04 -11.38 -11.48
N SER A 164 9.19 -10.70 -11.37
CA SER A 164 10.51 -11.33 -11.47
C SER A 164 10.99 -11.88 -10.12
N ASN A 165 10.68 -11.17 -9.03
CA ASN A 165 11.02 -11.51 -7.66
C ASN A 165 9.87 -11.08 -6.75
N LYS A 166 9.62 -11.85 -5.70
CA LYS A 166 8.70 -11.44 -4.63
C LYS A 166 9.21 -11.90 -3.27
N ALA A 167 9.11 -11.04 -2.27
CA ALA A 167 9.39 -11.35 -0.88
C ALA A 167 8.19 -11.00 -0.02
N ILE A 168 7.84 -11.90 0.90
CA ILE A 168 6.72 -11.72 1.82
C ILE A 168 7.19 -12.05 3.23
N TRP A 169 6.88 -11.18 4.19
CA TRP A 169 7.12 -11.45 5.61
C TRP A 169 6.02 -10.85 6.47
N TYR A 170 5.80 -11.48 7.62
CA TYR A 170 4.86 -11.00 8.63
C TYR A 170 5.63 -10.56 9.86
N ASP A 171 5.42 -9.31 10.28
CA ASP A 171 5.95 -8.79 11.53
C ASP A 171 4.90 -8.94 12.63
N SER A 172 5.14 -9.90 13.52
CA SER A 172 4.24 -10.20 14.64
C SER A 172 4.20 -9.12 15.72
N HIS A 173 5.17 -8.20 15.76
CA HIS A 173 5.16 -7.10 16.71
C HIS A 173 4.20 -5.99 16.28
N THR A 174 4.04 -5.80 14.98
CA THR A 174 3.20 -4.75 14.40
C THR A 174 1.88 -5.29 13.82
N ASP A 175 1.72 -6.61 13.71
CA ASP A 175 0.59 -7.28 13.04
C ASP A 175 0.44 -6.84 11.58
N ILE A 176 1.58 -6.65 10.90
CA ILE A 176 1.64 -6.17 9.52
C ILE A 176 2.26 -7.26 8.63
N LEU A 177 1.54 -7.61 7.57
CA LEU A 177 2.06 -8.39 6.46
C LEU A 177 2.67 -7.44 5.44
N VAL A 178 3.93 -7.66 5.11
CA VAL A 178 4.61 -6.93 4.04
C VAL A 178 4.84 -7.86 2.86
N SER A 179 4.50 -7.39 1.67
CA SER A 179 4.78 -8.03 0.40
C SER A 179 5.49 -7.03 -0.49
N THR A 180 6.64 -7.39 -1.03
CA THR A 180 7.34 -6.60 -2.04
C THR A 180 7.63 -7.44 -3.26
N TRP A 181 7.51 -6.84 -4.44
CA TRP A 181 7.75 -7.50 -5.72
C TRP A 181 8.18 -6.46 -6.76
N ASP A 182 8.90 -6.92 -7.77
CA ASP A 182 9.23 -6.16 -8.97
C ASP A 182 8.48 -6.71 -10.19
N ASP A 183 8.24 -5.85 -11.17
CA ASP A 183 7.53 -6.23 -12.40
C ASP A 183 8.21 -7.40 -13.12
N ALA A 184 7.41 -8.21 -13.82
CA ALA A 184 7.96 -9.23 -14.71
C ALA A 184 8.94 -8.62 -15.72
N ASN A 185 10.08 -9.28 -15.90
CA ASN A 185 11.18 -8.85 -16.76
C ASN A 185 11.76 -7.48 -16.36
N SER A 186 11.84 -7.19 -15.07
CA SER A 186 12.51 -5.98 -14.52
C SER A 186 14.01 -5.93 -14.79
N GLY A 187 14.63 -7.09 -15.04
CA GLY A 187 16.09 -7.23 -15.12
C GLY A 187 16.78 -7.26 -13.75
N ILE A 188 16.05 -7.15 -12.63
CA ILE A 188 16.61 -7.24 -11.28
C ILE A 188 16.91 -8.71 -10.94
N SER A 189 18.14 -9.00 -10.53
CA SER A 189 18.52 -10.34 -10.08
C SER A 189 17.98 -10.64 -8.67
N LYS A 190 17.86 -11.93 -8.34
CA LYS A 190 17.48 -12.41 -7.00
C LYS A 190 18.35 -11.78 -5.90
N GLU A 191 19.67 -11.74 -6.10
CA GLU A 191 20.62 -11.20 -5.15
C GLU A 191 20.40 -9.69 -4.93
N GLU A 192 20.18 -8.96 -6.02
CA GLU A 192 19.99 -7.52 -5.98
C GLU A 192 18.66 -7.14 -5.31
N PHE A 193 17.59 -7.86 -5.64
CA PHE A 193 16.30 -7.73 -4.97
C PHE A 193 16.41 -8.07 -3.47
N LEU A 194 17.10 -9.15 -3.12
CA LEU A 194 17.29 -9.52 -1.72
C LEU A 194 18.12 -8.50 -0.96
N LYS A 195 19.13 -7.84 -1.55
CA LYS A 195 19.83 -6.72 -0.88
C LYS A 195 18.88 -5.60 -0.47
N MET A 196 17.92 -5.23 -1.32
CA MET A 196 16.88 -4.26 -0.97
C MET A 196 16.05 -4.77 0.22
N VAL A 197 15.57 -6.02 0.19
CA VAL A 197 14.81 -6.63 1.30
C VAL A 197 15.61 -6.63 2.61
N HIS A 198 16.90 -6.99 2.54
CA HIS A 198 17.82 -6.90 3.67
C HIS A 198 17.92 -5.48 4.24
N SER A 199 17.94 -4.46 3.37
CA SER A 199 18.01 -3.06 3.81
C SER A 199 16.76 -2.56 4.53
N ILE A 200 15.61 -3.20 4.27
CA ILE A 200 14.33 -2.89 4.96
C ILE A 200 14.33 -3.50 6.36
N LEU A 201 14.87 -4.72 6.49
CA LEU A 201 14.80 -5.54 7.70
C LEU A 201 15.97 -5.30 8.67
N ASN A 202 16.97 -4.49 8.28
CA ASN A 202 18.11 -4.13 9.11
C ASN A 202 17.84 -2.96 10.06
#